data_AF-A0A8S3Z2A4-F1
#
_entry.id   AF-A0A8S3Z2A4-F1
#
_cell.length_a   1.000
_cell.length_b   1.000
_cell.length_c   1.000
_cell.angle_alpha   90.00
_cell.angle_beta   90.00
_cell.angle_gamma   90.00
#
_symmetry.space_group_name_H-M   'P 1'
#
loop_
_entity.id
_entity.type
_entity.pdbx_description
1 polymer ?
#
loop_
_entity_poly.entity_id
_entity_poly.type
_entity_poly.pdbx_seq_one_letter_code
_entity_poly.pdbx_strand_id
1 'polypeptide(L)'
;MFSKFTASKLSAYFSRRMSNESTGSLSENELSDGDVGADDSPSAYLSYFRRLKETTDKLHLSARRPSIMLWRQQYLESQNFPRGKSNMNSDITDGSLTLDRKHRIDRALEWLKIQLVGILIYLCHILSQLKLQRSTEEHQELIDDFHFELQELQEFSDILDLPIPEHGSNPLKHIGITRLNISARRFSAC
;
A
#
# COMPACT_ATOMS: atom_id res chain seq x y z
N MET A 1 -22.39 19.02 -17.04
CA MET A 1 -21.21 18.88 -17.92
C MET A 1 -20.01 18.40 -17.10
N PHE A 2 -19.93 17.13 -16.71
CA PHE A 2 -18.72 16.60 -16.08
C PHE A 2 -17.88 15.88 -17.13
N SER A 3 -16.76 16.53 -17.44
CA SER A 3 -15.83 16.15 -18.50
C SER A 3 -15.06 14.88 -18.15
N LYS A 4 -14.80 14.10 -19.19
CA LYS A 4 -14.26 12.74 -19.21
C LYS A 4 -12.81 12.74 -18.72
N PHE A 5 -12.52 12.13 -17.57
CA PHE A 5 -11.15 11.75 -17.22
C PHE A 5 -10.81 10.43 -17.92
N THR A 6 -10.08 10.54 -19.03
CA THR A 6 -9.66 9.40 -19.84
C THR A 6 -8.43 8.71 -19.23
N ALA A 7 -8.40 7.38 -19.34
CA ALA A 7 -7.37 6.47 -18.84
C ALA A 7 -5.92 6.76 -19.31
N SER A 8 -5.73 7.72 -20.22
CA SER A 8 -4.43 8.07 -20.80
C SER A 8 -3.48 8.74 -19.80
N LYS A 9 -3.99 9.45 -18.79
CA LYS A 9 -3.14 10.15 -17.79
C LYS A 9 -2.48 9.24 -16.76
N LEU A 10 -3.00 8.03 -16.54
CA LEU A 10 -2.39 7.08 -15.61
C LEU A 10 -1.14 6.41 -16.19
N SER A 11 -1.07 6.25 -17.52
CA SER A 11 0.11 5.70 -18.21
C SER A 11 1.33 6.64 -18.11
N ALA A 12 1.12 7.95 -18.25
CA ALA A 12 2.21 8.94 -18.20
C ALA A 12 2.86 9.08 -16.80
N TYR A 13 2.10 8.83 -15.73
CA TYR A 13 2.66 8.83 -14.37
C TYR A 13 3.48 7.58 -14.05
N PHE A 14 3.13 6.44 -14.65
CA PHE A 14 3.85 5.19 -14.41
C PHE A 14 5.21 5.16 -15.12
N SER A 15 5.29 5.67 -16.35
CA SER A 15 6.56 5.69 -17.11
C SER A 15 7.60 6.67 -16.55
N ARG A 16 7.19 7.79 -15.93
CA ARG A 16 8.14 8.77 -15.38
C ARG A 16 8.83 8.28 -14.09
N ARG A 17 8.27 7.30 -13.39
CA ARG A 17 8.83 6.76 -12.13
C ARG A 17 9.86 5.65 -12.34
N MET A 18 9.93 5.06 -13.54
CA MET A 18 10.86 3.96 -13.84
C MET A 18 12.14 4.44 -14.56
N SER A 19 12.21 5.72 -14.95
CA SER A 19 13.36 6.26 -15.72
C SER A 19 14.34 7.09 -14.89
N ASN A 20 14.07 7.33 -13.61
CA ASN A 20 14.89 8.15 -12.73
C ASN A 20 15.74 7.35 -11.72
N GLU A 21 15.76 6.02 -11.82
CA GLU A 21 16.60 5.13 -10.97
C GLU A 21 17.89 4.64 -11.65
N SER A 22 18.33 5.28 -12.74
CA SER A 22 19.59 4.91 -13.38
C SER A 22 20.42 6.14 -13.71
N THR A 23 21.32 6.51 -12.79
CA THR A 23 22.68 7.01 -13.06
C THR A 23 23.35 7.44 -11.74
N GLY A 24 24.45 6.76 -11.37
CA GLY A 24 25.31 7.20 -10.27
C GLY A 24 26.20 6.12 -9.62
N SER A 25 27.12 5.51 -10.38
CA SER A 25 28.41 4.97 -9.87
C SER A 25 29.40 6.15 -9.80
N LEU A 26 30.45 6.28 -8.97
CA LEU A 26 31.40 5.44 -8.22
C LEU A 26 32.12 6.44 -7.24
N SER A 27 32.62 6.18 -6.02
CA SER A 27 33.73 5.30 -5.64
C SER A 27 34.05 5.36 -4.12
N GLU A 28 34.40 4.18 -3.60
CA GLU A 28 35.40 3.84 -2.56
C GLU A 28 35.32 4.42 -1.12
N ASN A 29 34.88 3.56 -0.18
CA ASN A 29 35.73 3.13 0.93
C ASN A 29 35.18 1.81 1.53
N GLU A 30 36.08 0.85 1.75
CA GLU A 30 35.78 -0.52 2.17
C GLU A 30 35.27 -0.62 3.62
N LEU A 31 34.25 -1.47 3.87
CA LEU A 31 34.31 -2.58 4.84
C LEU A 31 33.03 -3.45 4.80
N SER A 32 33.24 -4.73 4.44
CA SER A 32 32.63 -5.94 5.03
C SER A 32 31.12 -6.24 4.89
N ASP A 33 30.83 -7.00 3.83
CA ASP A 33 30.04 -8.25 3.76
C ASP A 33 28.53 -8.25 4.12
N GLY A 34 27.71 -8.58 3.11
CA GLY A 34 26.26 -8.71 3.21
C GLY A 34 25.54 -8.51 1.87
N ASP A 35 25.95 -9.26 0.85
CA ASP A 35 25.38 -9.31 -0.50
C ASP A 35 23.85 -9.55 -0.50
N VAL A 36 23.10 -8.61 -1.07
CA VAL A 36 21.71 -8.79 -1.47
C VAL A 36 21.58 -8.38 -2.94
N GLY A 37 22.29 -9.12 -3.80
CA GLY A 37 21.89 -9.27 -5.19
C GLY A 37 20.55 -10.00 -5.25
N ALA A 38 19.49 -9.29 -5.62
CA ALA A 38 18.20 -9.89 -5.97
C ALA A 38 18.36 -10.67 -7.28
N ASP A 39 18.82 -11.92 -7.17
CA ASP A 39 18.82 -12.88 -8.26
C ASP A 39 17.36 -13.28 -8.55
N ASP A 40 16.84 -12.89 -9.72
CA ASP A 40 15.53 -13.26 -10.26
C ASP A 40 15.50 -14.75 -10.68
N SER A 41 16.07 -15.61 -9.84
CA SER A 41 16.11 -17.06 -10.02
C SER A 41 14.88 -17.69 -9.34
N PRO A 42 14.09 -18.52 -10.05
CA PRO A 42 12.93 -19.22 -9.47
C PRO A 42 13.24 -20.01 -8.19
N SER A 43 14.51 -20.42 -8.03
CA SER A 43 15.01 -21.13 -6.85
C SER A 43 15.03 -20.25 -5.58
N ALA A 44 15.43 -18.98 -5.72
CA ALA A 44 15.48 -18.03 -4.61
C ALA A 44 14.07 -17.75 -4.06
N TYR A 45 13.08 -17.58 -4.95
CA TYR A 45 11.69 -17.37 -4.55
C TYR A 45 11.09 -18.58 -3.80
N LEU A 46 11.37 -19.80 -4.26
CA LEU A 46 10.92 -21.02 -3.58
C LEU A 46 11.57 -21.18 -2.19
N SER A 47 12.83 -20.80 -2.04
CA SER A 47 13.53 -20.82 -0.75
C SER A 47 12.98 -19.79 0.24
N TYR A 48 12.68 -18.58 -0.24
CA TYR A 48 12.05 -17.51 0.53
C TYR A 48 10.64 -17.87 0.97
N PHE A 49 9.83 -18.43 0.05
CA PHE A 49 8.48 -18.89 0.35
C PHE A 49 8.46 -20.01 1.41
N ARG A 50 9.43 -20.94 1.34
CA ARG A 50 9.59 -21.99 2.36
C ARG A 50 9.93 -21.42 3.73
N ARG A 51 10.88 -20.48 3.80
CA ARG A 51 11.26 -19.79 5.04
C ARG A 51 10.08 -19.01 5.64
N LEU A 52 9.31 -18.30 4.81
CA LEU A 52 8.12 -17.56 5.24
C LEU A 52 7.03 -18.49 5.81
N LYS A 53 6.87 -19.66 5.20
CA LYS A 53 5.94 -20.70 5.66
C LYS A 53 6.37 -21.23 7.03
N GLU A 54 7.64 -21.58 7.20
CA GLU A 54 8.18 -22.03 8.49
C GLU A 54 8.03 -20.98 9.59
N THR A 55 8.26 -19.69 9.31
CA THR A 55 8.08 -18.63 10.30
C THR A 55 6.61 -18.42 10.65
N THR A 56 5.71 -18.55 9.68
CA THR A 56 4.26 -18.46 9.90
C THR A 56 3.77 -19.59 10.80
N ASP A 57 4.24 -20.82 10.54
CA ASP A 57 3.89 -22.02 11.31
C ASP A 57 4.44 -21.92 12.74
N LYS A 58 5.70 -21.48 12.91
CA LYS A 58 6.33 -21.25 14.23
C LYS A 58 5.59 -20.22 15.08
N LEU A 59 5.03 -19.18 14.44
CA LEU A 59 4.30 -18.11 15.12
C LEU A 59 2.80 -18.41 15.27
N HIS A 60 2.34 -19.59 14.84
CA HIS A 60 0.93 -19.99 14.85
C HIS A 60 -0.01 -18.91 14.26
N LEU A 61 0.50 -18.13 13.30
CA LEU A 61 -0.29 -17.09 12.66
C LEU A 61 -1.31 -17.80 11.77
N SER A 62 -2.60 -17.65 12.08
CA SER A 62 -3.65 -18.18 11.22
C SER A 62 -3.53 -17.49 9.85
N ALA A 63 -2.93 -18.16 8.88
CA ALA A 63 -2.66 -17.62 7.53
C ALA A 63 -3.95 -17.37 6.71
N ARG A 64 -5.13 -17.58 7.31
CA ARG A 64 -6.44 -17.35 6.70
C ARG A 64 -7.51 -17.11 7.77
N ARG A 65 -8.51 -16.29 7.41
CA ARG A 65 -9.74 -16.13 8.19
C ARG A 65 -10.43 -17.50 8.37
N PRO A 66 -10.95 -17.84 9.56
CA PRO A 66 -11.55 -19.15 9.83
C PRO A 66 -12.71 -19.49 8.88
N SER A 67 -13.48 -18.49 8.42
CA SER A 67 -14.52 -18.67 7.40
C SER A 67 -14.01 -19.19 6.06
N ILE A 68 -12.79 -18.80 5.66
CA ILE A 68 -12.16 -19.23 4.41
C ILE A 68 -11.66 -20.68 4.52
N MET A 69 -11.20 -21.10 5.71
CA MET A 69 -10.80 -22.49 5.94
C MET A 69 -12.00 -23.43 5.91
N LEU A 70 -13.11 -23.07 6.58
CA LEU A 70 -14.35 -23.84 6.55
C LEU A 70 -14.89 -23.97 5.12
N TRP A 71 -14.89 -22.87 4.35
CA TRP A 71 -15.27 -22.92 2.94
C TRP A 71 -14.34 -23.82 2.12
N ARG A 72 -13.02 -23.71 2.32
CA ARG A 72 -12.04 -24.56 1.62
C ARG A 72 -12.27 -26.05 1.93
N GLN A 73 -12.49 -26.40 3.19
CA GLN A 73 -12.79 -27.76 3.58
C GLN A 73 -14.09 -28.27 2.94
N GLN A 74 -15.14 -27.46 3.00
CA GLN A 74 -16.47 -27.82 2.50
C GLN A 74 -16.55 -27.93 0.96
N TYR A 75 -15.76 -27.15 0.22
CA TYR A 75 -15.93 -27.06 -1.24
C TYR A 75 -14.73 -27.54 -2.06
N LEU A 76 -13.49 -27.45 -1.54
CA LEU A 76 -12.28 -27.91 -2.25
C LEU A 76 -11.84 -29.31 -1.83
N GLU A 77 -11.91 -29.61 -0.53
CA GLU A 77 -11.43 -30.91 0.01
C GLU A 77 -12.54 -31.96 0.03
N SER A 78 -13.80 -31.53 0.13
CA SER A 78 -14.95 -32.41 -0.03
C SER A 78 -15.07 -32.85 -1.50
N GLN A 79 -14.84 -34.13 -1.80
CA GLN A 79 -15.05 -34.73 -3.13
C GLN A 79 -16.51 -34.70 -3.63
N ASN A 80 -17.40 -33.95 -2.98
CA ASN A 80 -18.83 -33.87 -3.29
C ASN A 80 -19.16 -32.88 -4.39
N PHE A 81 -18.18 -32.31 -5.08
CA PHE A 81 -18.45 -31.58 -6.31
C PHE A 81 -18.99 -32.59 -7.33
N PRO A 82 -20.18 -32.41 -7.93
CA PRO A 82 -20.65 -33.24 -9.02
C PRO A 82 -19.76 -32.94 -10.23
N ARG A 83 -18.57 -33.51 -10.25
CA ARG A 83 -17.74 -33.67 -11.44
C ARG A 83 -18.59 -34.60 -12.29
N GLY A 84 -19.34 -34.00 -13.23
CA GLY A 84 -20.39 -34.66 -13.98
C GLY A 84 -19.95 -36.06 -14.35
N LYS A 85 -20.64 -37.06 -13.81
CA LYS A 85 -20.48 -38.44 -14.25
C LYS A 85 -20.88 -38.43 -15.71
N SER A 86 -19.89 -38.32 -16.58
CA SER A 86 -20.01 -38.65 -17.99
C SER A 86 -20.31 -40.14 -18.02
N ASN A 87 -21.59 -40.47 -17.97
CA ASN A 87 -22.07 -41.73 -18.50
C ASN A 87 -21.75 -41.68 -19.99
N MET A 88 -20.66 -42.35 -20.36
CA MET A 88 -20.35 -42.69 -21.73
C MET A 88 -21.53 -43.45 -22.31
N ASN A 89 -22.32 -42.77 -23.15
CA ASN A 89 -23.13 -43.29 -24.24
C ASN A 89 -23.88 -42.11 -24.90
N SER A 90 -23.14 -41.19 -25.52
CA SER A 90 -23.73 -40.30 -26.53
C SER A 90 -22.69 -40.03 -27.60
N ASP A 91 -22.84 -40.79 -28.67
CA ASP A 91 -22.27 -40.55 -29.99
C ASP A 91 -22.56 -39.11 -30.46
N ILE A 92 -21.69 -38.58 -31.32
CA ILE A 92 -21.87 -37.38 -32.17
C ILE A 92 -21.58 -35.98 -31.54
N THR A 93 -20.33 -35.51 -31.75
CA THR A 93 -19.87 -34.10 -31.91
C THR A 93 -20.33 -33.00 -30.93
N ASP A 94 -20.14 -33.19 -29.62
CA ASP A 94 -20.45 -32.18 -28.57
C ASP A 94 -19.21 -31.62 -27.83
N GLY A 95 -18.03 -31.60 -28.48
CA GLY A 95 -16.81 -31.03 -27.87
C GLY A 95 -16.67 -29.50 -28.04
N SER A 96 -17.23 -28.97 -29.12
CA SER A 96 -17.12 -27.55 -29.49
C SER A 96 -18.03 -26.65 -28.65
N LEU A 97 -19.25 -27.12 -28.34
CA LEU A 97 -20.20 -26.39 -27.51
C LEU A 97 -19.76 -26.32 -26.03
N THR A 98 -19.01 -27.31 -25.54
CA THR A 98 -18.43 -27.26 -24.18
C THR A 98 -17.20 -26.36 -24.10
N LEU A 99 -16.32 -26.38 -25.11
CA LEU A 99 -15.13 -25.54 -25.12
C LEU A 99 -15.48 -24.04 -25.28
N ASP A 100 -16.39 -23.70 -26.19
CA ASP A 100 -16.87 -22.32 -26.34
C ASP A 100 -17.58 -21.84 -25.06
N ARG A 101 -18.45 -22.67 -24.47
CA ARG A 101 -19.08 -22.38 -23.17
C ARG A 101 -18.04 -22.16 -22.07
N LYS A 102 -16.99 -22.99 -22.01
CA LYS A 102 -15.89 -22.84 -21.05
C LYS A 102 -15.18 -21.50 -21.26
N HIS A 103 -14.82 -21.14 -22.50
CA HIS A 103 -14.20 -19.85 -22.80
C HIS A 103 -15.09 -18.65 -22.43
N ARG A 104 -16.41 -18.76 -22.62
CA ARG A 104 -17.37 -17.72 -22.19
C ARG A 104 -17.41 -17.58 -20.67
N ILE A 105 -17.42 -18.69 -19.94
CA ILE A 105 -17.34 -18.70 -18.47
C ILE A 105 -16.02 -18.10 -18.01
N ASP A 106 -14.90 -18.54 -18.58
CA ASP A 106 -13.56 -18.04 -18.23
C ASP A 106 -13.44 -16.54 -18.49
N ARG A 107 -13.98 -16.03 -19.61
CA ARG A 107 -14.04 -14.58 -19.90
C ARG A 107 -14.89 -13.83 -18.90
N ALA A 108 -16.05 -14.37 -18.51
CA ALA A 108 -16.91 -13.75 -17.51
C ALA A 108 -16.23 -13.72 -16.13
N LEU A 109 -15.53 -14.80 -15.75
CA LEU A 109 -14.74 -14.86 -14.52
C LEU A 109 -13.57 -13.87 -14.54
N GLU A 110 -12.86 -13.75 -15.65
CA GLU A 110 -11.76 -12.81 -15.77
C GLU A 110 -12.26 -11.36 -15.69
N TRP A 111 -13.37 -11.06 -16.36
CA TRP A 111 -14.04 -9.77 -16.22
C TRP A 111 -14.42 -9.48 -14.76
N LEU A 112 -15.03 -10.45 -14.05
CA LEU A 112 -15.39 -10.30 -12.64
C LEU A 112 -14.16 -10.05 -11.74
N LYS A 113 -13.04 -10.74 -11.98
CA LYS A 113 -11.80 -10.52 -11.22
C LYS A 113 -11.29 -9.10 -11.43
N ILE A 114 -11.23 -8.64 -12.68
CA ILE A 114 -10.78 -7.28 -13.01
C ILE A 114 -11.67 -6.25 -12.31
N GLN A 115 -12.99 -6.44 -12.34
CA GLN A 115 -13.92 -5.55 -11.64
C GLN A 115 -13.71 -5.55 -10.13
N LEU A 116 -13.57 -6.72 -9.50
CA LEU A 116 -13.35 -6.83 -8.06
C LEU A 116 -12.05 -6.17 -7.62
N VAL A 117 -10.95 -6.40 -8.36
CA VAL A 117 -9.66 -5.76 -8.08
C VAL A 117 -9.77 -4.25 -8.28
N GLY A 118 -10.45 -3.80 -9.34
CA GLY A 118 -10.69 -2.38 -9.58
C GLY A 118 -11.45 -1.70 -8.44
N ILE A 119 -12.54 -2.31 -7.99
CA ILE A 119 -13.34 -1.80 -6.86
C ILE A 119 -12.50 -1.80 -5.58
N LEU A 120 -11.72 -2.85 -5.32
CA LEU A 120 -10.87 -2.92 -4.15
C LEU A 120 -9.82 -1.80 -4.14
N ILE A 121 -9.12 -1.60 -5.26
CA ILE A 121 -8.13 -0.52 -5.41
C ILE A 121 -8.80 0.85 -5.21
N TYR A 122 -9.98 1.05 -5.79
CA TYR A 122 -10.74 2.29 -5.63
C TYR A 122 -11.11 2.55 -4.16
N LEU A 123 -11.61 1.54 -3.45
CA LEU A 123 -11.94 1.65 -2.03
C LEU A 123 -10.70 1.89 -1.17
N CYS A 124 -9.58 1.22 -1.46
CA CYS A 124 -8.31 1.45 -0.78
C CYS A 124 -7.81 2.89 -0.99
N HIS A 125 -7.96 3.43 -2.19
CA HIS A 125 -7.62 4.82 -2.49
C HIS A 125 -8.48 5.78 -1.68
N ILE A 126 -9.81 5.61 -1.69
CA ILE A 126 -10.73 6.45 -0.90
C ILE A 126 -10.40 6.37 0.58
N LEU A 127 -10.20 5.17 1.13
CA LEU A 127 -9.87 5.00 2.54
C LEU A 127 -8.58 5.74 2.90
N SER A 128 -7.56 5.67 2.04
CA SER A 128 -6.29 6.35 2.26
C SER A 128 -6.45 7.87 2.20
N GLN A 129 -7.26 8.38 1.26
CA GLN A 129 -7.59 9.80 1.16
C GLN A 129 -8.33 10.29 2.42
N LEU A 130 -9.38 9.59 2.84
CA LEU A 130 -10.15 9.94 4.04
C LEU A 130 -9.29 9.89 5.31
N LYS A 131 -8.38 8.93 5.41
CA LYS A 131 -7.42 8.86 6.53
C LYS A 131 -6.47 10.06 6.54
N LEU A 132 -5.95 10.46 5.39
CA LEU A 132 -5.08 11.62 5.28
C LEU A 132 -5.82 12.92 5.61
N GLN A 133 -7.06 13.04 5.13
CA GLN A 133 -7.91 14.19 5.41
C GLN A 133 -8.15 14.30 6.92
N ARG A 134 -8.58 13.21 7.59
CA ARG A 134 -8.75 13.18 9.04
C ARG A 134 -7.48 13.60 9.78
N SER A 135 -6.33 13.04 9.43
CA SER A 135 -5.06 13.39 10.09
C SER A 135 -4.69 14.86 9.88
N THR A 136 -5.03 15.44 8.72
CA THR A 136 -4.83 16.87 8.46
C THR A 136 -5.75 17.72 9.35
N GLU A 137 -7.02 17.34 9.47
CA GLU A 137 -8.00 18.01 10.31
C GLU A 137 -7.58 17.96 11.79
N GLU A 138 -7.19 16.80 12.30
CA GLU A 138 -6.70 16.62 13.69
C GLU A 138 -5.47 17.50 13.97
N HIS A 139 -4.52 17.59 13.03
CA HIS A 139 -3.36 18.47 13.19
C HIS A 139 -3.73 19.95 13.10
N GLN A 140 -4.73 20.31 12.30
CA GLN A 140 -5.22 21.69 12.20
C GLN A 140 -5.87 22.12 13.51
N GLU A 141 -6.74 21.29 14.09
CA GLU A 141 -7.35 21.56 15.40
C GLU A 141 -6.28 21.77 16.48
N LEU A 142 -5.24 20.92 16.50
CA LEU A 142 -4.12 21.08 17.43
C LEU A 142 -3.33 22.38 17.21
N ILE A 143 -3.12 22.80 15.95
CA ILE A 143 -2.50 24.10 15.64
C ILE A 143 -3.39 25.25 16.10
N ASP A 144 -4.70 25.15 15.89
CA ASP A 144 -5.66 26.18 16.29
C ASP A 144 -5.71 26.33 17.81
N ASP A 145 -5.66 25.21 18.56
CA ASP A 145 -5.54 25.21 20.02
C ASP A 145 -4.27 25.93 20.49
N PHE A 146 -3.10 25.62 19.89
CA PHE A 146 -1.85 26.30 20.20
C PHE A 146 -1.87 27.79 19.82
N HIS A 147 -2.48 28.12 18.69
CA HIS A 147 -2.63 29.50 18.26
C HIS A 147 -3.49 30.29 19.26
N PHE A 148 -4.56 29.68 19.76
CA PHE A 148 -5.42 30.28 20.77
C PHE A 148 -4.65 30.51 22.09
N GLU A 149 -3.89 29.52 22.57
CA GLU A 149 -3.04 29.67 23.77
C GLU A 149 -1.98 30.78 23.60
N LEU A 150 -1.32 30.85 22.45
CA LEU A 150 -0.37 31.93 22.14
C LEU A 150 -1.04 33.31 22.10
N GLN A 151 -2.23 33.39 21.52
CA GLN A 151 -3.00 34.63 21.44
C GLN A 151 -3.44 35.09 22.82
N GLU A 152 -3.90 34.19 23.69
CA GLU A 152 -4.19 34.50 25.10
C GLU A 152 -2.95 35.03 25.82
N LEU A 153 -1.80 34.37 25.68
CA LEU A 153 -0.54 34.82 26.28
C LEU A 153 -0.10 36.19 25.73
N GLN A 154 -0.30 36.45 24.45
CA GLN A 154 -0.01 37.75 23.84
C GLN A 154 -0.91 38.85 24.43
N GLU A 155 -2.21 38.60 24.57
CA GLU A 155 -3.15 39.52 25.21
C GLU A 155 -2.79 39.78 26.69
N PHE A 156 -2.35 38.74 27.43
CA PHE A 156 -1.84 38.92 28.79
C PHE A 156 -0.53 39.71 28.84
N SER A 157 0.34 39.58 27.83
CA SER A 157 1.59 40.34 27.76
C SER A 157 1.37 41.85 27.58
N ASP A 158 0.35 42.22 26.78
CA ASP A 158 -0.06 43.62 26.58
C ASP A 158 -0.59 44.25 27.88
N ILE A 159 -1.15 43.44 28.78
CA ILE A 159 -1.65 43.89 30.10
C ILE A 159 -0.53 43.97 31.14
N LEU A 160 0.50 43.13 31.02
CA LEU A 160 1.54 42.94 32.04
C LEU A 160 2.87 43.66 31.76
N ASP A 161 2.99 44.42 30.65
CA ASP A 161 4.24 45.10 30.23
C ASP A 161 5.46 44.15 30.23
N LEU A 162 5.25 42.87 29.88
CA LEU A 162 6.36 41.92 29.75
C LEU A 162 7.14 42.21 28.46
N PRO A 163 8.48 42.10 28.47
CA PRO A 163 9.26 42.30 27.26
C PRO A 163 8.81 41.29 26.21
N ILE A 164 8.33 41.79 25.06
CA ILE A 164 7.94 40.99 23.89
C ILE A 164 9.12 40.06 23.57
N PRO A 165 8.96 38.73 23.64
CA PRO A 165 10.06 37.84 23.31
C PRO A 165 10.41 38.10 21.84
N GLU A 166 11.64 38.48 21.52
CA GLU A 166 12.07 38.53 20.12
C GLU A 166 12.09 37.09 19.58
N HIS A 167 11.04 36.69 18.86
CA HIS A 167 10.97 35.40 18.17
C HIS A 167 11.87 35.49 16.94
N GLY A 168 13.19 35.54 17.14
CA GLY A 168 14.15 35.73 16.06
C GLY A 168 14.10 34.58 15.06
N SER A 169 13.42 34.77 13.93
CA SER A 169 13.41 34.01 12.66
C SER A 169 13.21 32.48 12.69
N ASN A 170 13.45 31.79 13.81
CA ASN A 170 13.48 30.34 13.93
C ASN A 170 12.96 29.95 15.33
N PRO A 171 11.66 29.62 15.48
CA PRO A 171 11.04 29.29 16.77
C PRO A 171 11.60 28.02 17.43
N LEU A 172 12.43 27.27 16.72
CA LEU A 172 13.05 26.02 17.18
C LEU A 172 14.50 26.20 17.66
N LYS A 173 15.05 27.42 17.59
CA LYS A 173 16.44 27.71 17.95
C LYS A 173 16.72 27.43 19.44
N HIS A 174 15.74 27.63 20.31
CA HIS A 174 15.83 27.39 21.75
C HIS A 174 16.00 25.91 22.11
N ILE A 175 15.59 25.01 21.20
CA ILE A 175 15.76 23.55 21.30
C ILE A 175 16.99 23.07 20.51
N GLY A 176 17.76 23.98 19.89
CA GLY A 176 18.95 23.65 19.10
C GLY A 176 18.64 23.03 17.73
N ILE A 177 17.37 23.06 17.30
CA ILE A 177 16.93 22.52 16.02
C ILE A 177 17.01 23.63 14.97
N THR A 178 17.79 23.40 13.90
CA THR A 178 18.01 24.40 12.85
C THR A 178 17.29 24.08 11.55
N ARG A 179 17.56 22.91 10.95
CA ARG A 179 17.08 22.56 9.61
C ARG A 179 16.53 21.15 9.57
N LEU A 180 15.29 20.99 9.11
CA LEU A 180 14.68 19.69 8.82
C LEU A 180 15.29 19.10 7.54
N ASN A 181 15.87 17.92 7.65
CA ASN A 181 16.27 17.12 6.50
C ASN A 181 15.08 16.26 6.04
N ILE A 182 14.53 16.55 4.86
CA ILE A 182 13.33 15.87 4.33
C ILE A 182 13.63 14.43 3.91
N SER A 183 14.81 14.15 3.35
CA SER A 183 15.20 12.79 2.94
C SER A 183 15.50 11.88 4.14
N ALA A 184 16.02 12.44 5.23
CA ALA A 184 16.31 11.70 6.46
C ALA A 184 15.17 11.75 7.50
N ARG A 185 14.14 12.58 7.30
CA ARG A 185 13.07 12.87 8.28
C ARG A 185 13.60 13.22 9.68
N ARG A 186 14.75 13.89 9.74
CA ARG A 186 15.43 14.25 10.99
C ARG A 186 15.79 15.73 10.99
N PHE A 187 15.65 16.34 12.15
CA PHE A 187 16.16 17.69 12.38
C PHE A 187 17.68 17.67 12.54
N SER A 188 18.35 18.65 11.96
CA SER A 188 19.76 18.93 12.22
C SER A 188 19.84 19.68 13.54
N ALA A 189 20.59 19.13 14.50
CA ALA A 189 20.91 19.80 15.76
C ALA A 189 22.21 20.59 15.59
N CYS A 190 22.30 21.75 16.26
CA CYS A 190 23.55 22.50 16.45
C CYS A 190 24.44 21.88 17.53
#